data_AF-A0A925ASA1-F1
#
_entry.id   AF-A0A925ASA1-F1
#
_cell.length_a   1.000
_cell.length_b   1.000
_cell.length_c   1.000
_cell.angle_alpha   90.00
_cell.angle_beta   90.00
_cell.angle_gamma   90.00
#
_symmetry.space_group_name_H-M   'P 1'
#
loop_
_entity.id
_entity.type
_entity.pdbx_description
1 polymer ?
#
loop_
_entity_poly.entity_id
_entity_poly.type
_entity_poly.pdbx_seq_one_letter_code
_entity_poly.pdbx_strand_id
1 'polypeptide(L)'
;MIDLLAEYNYRPFLTPLPVWDYWVLLLIPLCAGIAIVYKTIKCRYVSQVPKEALILTLFILAAMVGVGAGVLLSYKIFVEWT
;
A
#
# COMPACT_ATOMS: atom_id res chain seq x y z
N MET A 1 -24.56 8.80 -4.62
CA MET A 1 -23.48 8.42 -3.67
C MET A 1 -23.93 8.57 -2.22
N ILE A 2 -24.69 9.62 -1.86
CA ILE A 2 -25.29 9.79 -0.52
C ILE A 2 -26.40 8.75 -0.23
N ASP A 3 -27.19 8.35 -1.22
CA ASP A 3 -28.29 7.38 -1.02
C ASP A 3 -27.81 5.93 -0.76
N LEU A 4 -26.61 5.54 -1.24
CA LEU A 4 -26.02 4.21 -1.03
C LEU A 4 -25.57 3.97 0.42
N LEU A 5 -25.30 5.04 1.17
CA LEU A 5 -24.90 4.94 2.58
C LEU A 5 -26.11 4.83 3.52
N ALA A 6 -27.31 5.21 3.06
CA ALA A 6 -28.53 5.19 3.86
C ALA A 6 -29.11 3.77 4.03
N GLU A 7 -28.82 2.85 3.10
CA GLU A 7 -29.36 1.48 3.11
C GLU A 7 -28.26 0.40 3.36
N TYR A 8 -27.00 0.82 3.50
CA TYR A 8 -25.91 -0.09 3.82
C TYR A 8 -25.95 -0.49 5.31
N ASN A 9 -26.61 -1.60 5.60
CA ASN A 9 -26.68 -2.20 6.94
C ASN A 9 -25.32 -2.82 7.31
N TYR A 10 -24.37 -1.97 7.73
CA TYR A 10 -23.06 -2.40 8.16
C TYR A 10 -23.15 -3.30 9.39
N ARG A 11 -22.88 -4.58 9.17
CA ARG A 11 -22.70 -5.60 10.19
C ARG A 11 -21.24 -6.00 10.20
N PRO A 12 -20.47 -5.69 11.25
CA PRO A 12 -19.08 -6.11 11.36
C PRO A 12 -18.95 -7.61 11.05
N PHE A 13 -17.97 -7.97 10.21
CA PHE A 13 -17.68 -9.35 9.77
C PHE A 13 -18.74 -10.05 8.90
N LEU A 14 -19.97 -9.55 8.82
CA LEU A 14 -21.04 -10.12 7.99
C LEU A 14 -21.21 -9.37 6.67
N THR A 15 -20.96 -8.07 6.66
CA THR A 15 -20.97 -7.24 5.45
C THR A 15 -19.62 -6.52 5.32
N PRO A 16 -18.79 -6.89 4.34
CA PRO A 16 -17.50 -6.24 4.15
C PRO A 16 -17.71 -4.81 3.64
N LEU A 17 -16.97 -3.86 4.22
CA LEU A 17 -16.97 -2.47 3.78
C LEU A 17 -16.59 -2.42 2.28
N PRO A 18 -17.29 -1.64 1.43
CA PRO A 18 -16.96 -1.49 0.01
C PRO A 18 -15.69 -0.64 -0.17
N VAL A 19 -14.57 -1.09 0.37
CA VAL A 19 -13.28 -0.39 0.36
C VAL A 19 -12.33 -0.93 -0.71
N TRP A 20 -12.76 -1.99 -1.42
CA TRP A 20 -11.99 -2.67 -2.44
C TRP A 20 -11.59 -1.75 -3.59
N ASP A 21 -12.42 -0.77 -3.95
CA ASP A 21 -12.09 0.21 -4.99
C ASP A 21 -10.93 1.14 -4.58
N TYR A 22 -10.63 1.25 -3.29
CA TYR A 22 -9.59 2.10 -2.73
C TYR A 22 -8.36 1.31 -2.25
N TRP A 23 -8.20 0.06 -2.67
CA TRP A 23 -7.12 -0.82 -2.21
C TRP A 23 -5.72 -0.22 -2.34
N VAL A 24 -5.46 0.52 -3.43
CA VAL A 24 -4.16 1.21 -3.65
C VAL A 24 -3.94 2.28 -2.58
N LEU A 25 -4.99 3.00 -2.19
CA LEU A 25 -4.91 4.06 -1.20
C LEU A 25 -4.70 3.48 0.21
N LEU A 26 -5.25 2.30 0.50
CA LEU A 26 -5.00 1.53 1.72
C LEU A 26 -3.57 0.98 1.82
N LEU A 27 -2.87 0.87 0.69
CA LEU A 27 -1.50 0.38 0.64
C LEU A 27 -0.50 1.41 1.23
N ILE A 28 -0.79 2.70 1.09
CA ILE A 28 0.03 3.79 1.64
C ILE A 28 0.13 3.73 3.18
N PRO A 29 -0.98 3.73 3.95
CA PRO A 29 -0.92 3.63 5.40
C PRO A 29 -0.39 2.27 5.87
N LEU A 30 -0.59 1.19 5.10
CA LEU A 30 0.01 -0.11 5.38
C LEU A 30 1.55 -0.05 5.33
N CYS A 31 2.11 0.47 4.23
CA CYS A 31 3.56 0.63 4.06
C CYS A 31 4.14 1.57 5.13
N ALA A 32 3.43 2.67 5.44
CA ALA A 32 3.83 3.58 6.50
C ALA A 32 3.86 2.91 7.88
N GLY A 33 2.85 2.10 8.21
CA GLY A 33 2.80 1.34 9.46
C GLY A 33 3.98 0.39 9.60
N ILE A 34 4.27 -0.39 8.55
CA ILE A 34 5.43 -1.30 8.53
C ILE A 34 6.74 -0.53 8.69
N ALA A 35 6.89 0.58 7.97
CA ALA A 35 8.10 1.39 8.03
C ALA A 35 8.33 2.02 9.41
N ILE A 36 7.28 2.51 10.05
CA ILE A 36 7.34 3.05 11.42
C ILE A 36 7.75 1.95 12.39
N VAL A 37 7.06 0.81 12.40
CA VAL A 37 7.38 -0.30 13.33
C VAL A 37 8.82 -0.76 13.13
N TYR A 38 9.24 -1.01 11.89
CA TYR A 38 10.62 -1.41 11.60
C TYR A 38 11.65 -0.39 12.14
N LYS A 39 11.39 0.89 11.94
CA LYS A 39 12.37 1.93 12.27
C LYS A 39 12.37 2.31 13.74
N THR A 40 11.25 2.13 14.45
CA THR A 40 11.21 2.25 15.91
C THR A 40 12.09 1.23 16.63
N ILE A 41 12.20 0.00 16.11
CA ILE A 41 13.04 -1.04 16.72
C ILE A 41 14.52 -0.79 16.44
N LYS A 42 14.84 -0.19 15.29
CA LYS A 42 16.21 -0.10 14.78
C LYS A 42 16.89 1.25 15.04
N CYS A 43 16.14 2.34 15.25
CA CYS A 43 16.72 3.66 15.50
C CYS A 43 17.03 3.89 16.98
N ARG A 44 18.16 4.54 17.25
CA ARG A 44 18.62 4.89 18.61
C ARG A 44 17.90 6.11 19.18
N TYR A 45 17.35 6.97 18.32
CA TYR A 45 16.65 8.20 18.68
C TYR A 45 15.27 8.24 18.03
N VAL A 46 14.24 8.47 18.85
CA VAL A 46 12.83 8.52 18.40
C VAL A 46 12.52 9.68 17.46
N SER A 47 13.29 10.77 17.53
CA SER A 47 13.12 11.95 16.65
C SER A 47 13.47 11.67 15.18
N GLN A 48 14.28 10.63 14.91
CA GLN A 48 14.68 10.27 13.55
C GLN A 48 13.68 9.30 12.89
N VAL A 49 12.83 8.65 13.69
CA VAL A 49 11.86 7.65 13.25
C VAL A 49 10.93 8.18 12.15
N PRO A 50 10.24 9.33 12.27
CA PRO A 50 9.27 9.74 11.25
C PRO A 50 9.93 10.04 9.90
N LYS A 51 11.13 10.65 9.90
CA LYS A 51 11.85 11.00 8.67
C LYS A 51 12.35 9.74 7.96
N GLU A 52 12.96 8.84 8.71
CA GLU A 52 13.47 7.57 8.17
C GLU A 52 12.34 6.62 7.74
N ALA A 53 11.23 6.58 8.48
CA ALA A 53 10.06 5.79 8.12
C ALA A 53 9.43 6.29 6.82
N LEU A 54 9.38 7.61 6.59
CA LEU A 54 8.87 8.18 5.34
C LEU A 54 9.75 7.78 4.15
N ILE A 55 11.07 7.85 4.30
CA ILE A 55 12.02 7.38 3.27
C ILE A 55 11.81 5.90 2.96
N LEU A 56 11.69 5.07 3.99
CA LEU A 56 11.47 3.63 3.83
C LEU A 56 10.11 3.33 3.17
N THR A 57 9.07 4.08 3.51
CA THR A 57 7.74 3.96 2.88
C THR A 57 7.81 4.26 1.39
N LEU A 58 8.47 5.37 1.01
CA LEU A 58 8.67 5.71 -0.40
C LEU A 58 9.51 4.67 -1.13
N PHE A 59 10.53 4.11 -0.48
CA PHE A 59 11.36 3.06 -1.05
C PHE A 59 10.56 1.79 -1.33
N ILE A 60 9.70 1.36 -0.38
CA ILE A 60 8.83 0.19 -0.57
C ILE A 60 7.87 0.42 -1.73
N LEU A 61 7.23 1.59 -1.80
CA LEU A 61 6.31 1.93 -2.90
C LEU A 61 7.02 1.93 -4.25
N ALA A 62 8.20 2.55 -4.33
CA ALA A 62 9.01 2.59 -5.55
C ALA A 62 9.44 1.18 -5.99
N ALA A 63 9.85 0.33 -5.04
CA ALA A 63 10.21 -1.06 -5.32
C ALA A 63 9.01 -1.86 -5.85
N MET A 64 7.82 -1.71 -5.26
CA MET A 64 6.62 -2.41 -5.73
C MET A 64 6.25 -1.99 -7.15
N VAL A 65 6.27 -0.70 -7.45
CA VAL A 65 6.03 -0.19 -8.82
C VAL A 65 7.10 -0.70 -9.78
N GLY A 66 8.37 -0.66 -9.37
CA GLY A 66 9.49 -1.14 -10.19
C GLY A 66 9.39 -2.62 -10.54
N VAL A 67 9.02 -3.47 -9.58
CA VAL A 67 8.80 -4.91 -9.81
C VAL A 67 7.62 -5.12 -10.76
N GLY A 68 6.49 -4.45 -10.53
CA GLY A 68 5.31 -4.56 -11.41
C GLY A 68 5.61 -4.14 -12.85
N ALA A 69 6.31 -3.02 -13.03
CA ALA A 69 6.76 -2.55 -14.34
C ALA A 69 7.75 -3.52 -15.00
N GLY A 70 8.67 -4.10 -14.22
CA GLY A 70 9.62 -5.11 -14.70
C GLY A 70 8.92 -6.37 -15.23
N VAL A 71 7.90 -6.86 -14.52
CA VAL A 71 7.09 -8.01 -14.97
C VAL A 71 6.37 -7.68 -16.29
N LEU A 72 5.73 -6.51 -16.38
CA LEU A 72 5.04 -6.08 -17.61
C LEU A 72 6.00 -5.94 -18.80
N LEU A 73 7.19 -5.38 -18.56
CA LEU A 73 8.22 -5.25 -19.59
C LEU A 73 8.69 -6.63 -20.06
N SER A 74 8.92 -7.56 -19.12
CA SER A 74 9.34 -8.92 -19.44
C SER A 74 8.29 -9.67 -20.28
N TYR A 75 7.00 -9.50 -19.94
CA TYR A 75 5.90 -10.05 -20.72
C TYR A 75 5.88 -9.52 -22.16
N LYS A 76 6.01 -8.20 -22.34
CA LYS A 76 6.06 -7.60 -23.67
C LYS A 76 7.23 -8.11 -24.50
N ILE A 77 8.40 -8.24 -23.91
CA ILE A 77 9.59 -8.73 -24.61
C ILE A 77 9.40 -10.19 -25.04
N PHE A 78 8.84 -11.04 -24.19
CA PHE A 78 8.72 -12.48 -24.48
C PHE A 78 7.58 -12.81 -25.46
N VAL A 79 6.42 -12.16 -25.32
CA VAL A 79 5.21 -12.52 -26.07
C VAL A 79 5.10 -11.77 -27.39
N GLU A 80 5.57 -10.53 -27.48
CA GLU A 80 5.40 -9.69 -28.68
C GLU A 80 6.48 -9.95 -29.75
N TRP A 81 7.57 -10.62 -29.38
CA TRP A 81 8.69 -10.99 -30.27
C TRP A 81 8.71 -12.46 -30.71
N THR A 82 7.74 -13.29 -30.30
CA THR A 82 7.56 -14.69 -30.74
C THR A 82 6.32 -14.81 -31.61
#